data_AF-A0A943BAJ1-F1
#
_entry.id   AF-A0A943BAJ1-F1
#
_cell.length_a   1.000
_cell.length_b   1.000
_cell.length_c   1.000
_cell.angle_alpha   90.00
_cell.angle_beta   90.00
_cell.angle_gamma   90.00
#
_symmetry.space_group_name_H-M   'P 1'
#
loop_
_entity.id
_entity.type
_entity.pdbx_description
1 polymer ?
#
loop_
_entity_poly.entity_id
_entity_poly.type
_entity_poly.pdbx_seq_one_letter_code
_entity_poly.pdbx_strand_id
1 'polypeptide(L)'
;MTIIEAIKRVLEKEKQALTSKDIYEKIVEENLYSFGAKDPKAIVNGIIRKHCYGIDFPTASPVKHFKVIRQSGHVNYYSLYENNMSQDINVNIASKSNELLPEEKMLNAYNEHKNNIMQLLLDEILESNPAFFEQLVVDLLVKMGYGYDKTSGIVVGSPNDGGIDGIINEDKLGLGKIYLQAKRYSKDNTVGRPELQMFVGAMQNVQKGVFITTSKFTKQAIEYVDKQQQKNLKLIDGKIGLMSIFWTQKVKLFYAALLANNSH
;
A
#
# COMPACT_ATOMS: atom_id res chain seq x y z
N MET A 1 -21.84 33.91 -0.49
CA MET A 1 -21.76 32.55 0.05
C MET A 1 -21.18 31.65 -1.02
N THR A 2 -20.17 30.85 -0.69
CA THR A 2 -19.60 29.85 -1.60
C THR A 2 -20.43 28.56 -1.57
N ILE A 3 -20.24 27.66 -2.55
CA ILE A 3 -20.91 26.35 -2.56
C ILE A 3 -20.53 25.54 -1.30
N ILE A 4 -19.27 25.59 -0.90
CA ILE A 4 -18.77 24.91 0.31
C ILE A 4 -19.47 25.45 1.56
N GLU A 5 -19.61 26.77 1.70
CA GLU A 5 -20.32 27.41 2.82
C GLU A 5 -21.80 27.02 2.85
N ALA A 6 -22.46 26.97 1.68
CA ALA A 6 -23.86 26.55 1.58
C ALA A 6 -24.05 25.10 2.02
N ILE A 7 -23.17 24.18 1.57
CA ILE A 7 -23.18 22.78 2.00
C ILE A 7 -22.98 22.66 3.50
N LYS A 8 -21.99 23.37 4.06
CA LYS A 8 -21.73 23.37 5.50
C LYS A 8 -22.96 23.83 6.28
N ARG A 9 -23.58 24.94 5.87
CA ARG A 9 -24.77 25.49 6.53
C ARG A 9 -25.95 24.52 6.55
N VAL A 10 -26.17 23.78 5.45
CA VAL A 10 -27.20 22.72 5.41
C VAL A 10 -26.87 21.62 6.41
N LEU A 11 -25.62 21.13 6.44
CA LEU A 11 -25.19 20.08 7.35
C LEU A 11 -25.10 20.52 8.83
N GLU A 12 -24.91 21.80 9.11
CA GLU A 12 -24.95 22.36 10.47
C GLU A 12 -26.38 22.42 11.02
N LYS A 13 -27.33 22.79 10.15
CA LYS A 13 -28.76 22.89 10.51
C LYS A 13 -29.38 21.50 10.68
N GLU A 14 -29.01 20.58 9.81
CA GLU A 14 -29.51 19.21 9.78
C GLU A 14 -28.59 18.33 10.60
N LYS A 15 -28.95 18.04 11.85
CA LYS A 15 -28.18 17.16 12.77
C LYS A 15 -28.06 15.70 12.29
N GLN A 16 -28.53 15.38 11.09
CA GLN A 16 -28.54 14.06 10.47
C GLN A 16 -27.66 14.04 9.21
N ALA A 17 -27.04 12.89 8.93
CA ALA A 17 -26.27 12.74 7.71
C ALA A 17 -27.17 12.70 6.47
N LEU A 18 -26.80 13.44 5.42
CA LEU A 18 -27.59 13.64 4.20
C LEU A 18 -26.85 13.14 2.95
N THR A 19 -27.58 12.78 1.90
CA THR A 19 -26.97 12.45 0.60
C THR A 19 -26.56 13.72 -0.16
N SER A 20 -25.69 13.59 -1.17
CA SER A 20 -25.32 14.74 -2.02
C SER A 20 -26.55 15.38 -2.71
N LYS A 21 -27.54 14.55 -3.06
CA LYS A 21 -28.82 14.99 -3.64
C LYS A 21 -29.64 15.79 -2.63
N ASP A 22 -29.82 15.28 -1.41
CA ASP A 22 -30.62 15.96 -0.37
C ASP A 22 -30.00 17.30 0.00
N ILE A 23 -28.67 17.36 0.06
CA ILE A 23 -27.93 18.62 0.32
C ILE A 23 -28.20 19.63 -0.78
N TYR A 24 -28.12 19.22 -2.04
CA TYR A 24 -28.44 20.11 -3.17
C TYR A 24 -29.88 20.64 -3.09
N GLU A 25 -30.86 19.76 -2.83
CA GLU A 25 -32.28 20.13 -2.76
C GLU A 25 -32.51 21.19 -1.67
N LYS A 26 -31.90 21.01 -0.49
CA LYS A 26 -31.97 21.99 0.61
C LYS A 26 -31.28 23.32 0.32
N ILE A 27 -30.16 23.33 -0.40
CA ILE A 27 -29.49 24.57 -0.81
C ILE A 27 -30.42 25.42 -1.68
N VAL A 28 -31.18 24.77 -2.58
CA VAL A 28 -32.14 25.44 -3.47
C VAL A 28 -33.38 25.89 -2.70
N GLU A 29 -33.96 25.02 -1.87
CA GLU A 29 -35.14 25.34 -1.04
C GLU A 29 -34.90 26.55 -0.13
N GLU A 30 -33.71 26.64 0.46
CA GLU A 30 -33.33 27.72 1.37
C GLU A 30 -32.69 28.93 0.66
N ASN A 31 -32.61 28.91 -0.68
CA ASN A 31 -31.97 29.96 -1.49
C ASN A 31 -30.56 30.34 -1.02
N LEU A 32 -29.76 29.36 -0.56
CA LEU A 32 -28.43 29.59 0.00
C LEU A 32 -27.37 29.87 -1.08
N TYR A 33 -27.56 29.34 -2.28
CA TYR A 33 -26.67 29.51 -3.42
C TYR A 33 -27.40 29.32 -4.75
N SER A 34 -27.01 30.06 -5.78
CA SER A 34 -27.55 29.93 -7.15
C SER A 34 -26.54 29.25 -8.07
N PHE A 35 -26.94 28.14 -8.68
CA PHE A 35 -26.08 27.35 -9.56
C PHE A 35 -26.23 27.79 -11.02
N GLY A 36 -25.14 28.18 -11.67
CA GLY A 36 -25.10 28.46 -13.12
C GLY A 36 -24.72 27.27 -13.99
N ALA A 37 -24.55 26.07 -13.40
CA ALA A 37 -24.06 24.89 -14.10
C ALA A 37 -25.19 24.09 -14.77
N LYS A 38 -24.86 23.36 -15.84
CA LYS A 38 -25.79 22.43 -16.51
C LYS A 38 -26.26 21.28 -15.61
N ASP A 39 -25.39 20.84 -14.70
CA ASP A 39 -25.71 19.82 -13.69
C ASP A 39 -25.26 20.28 -12.29
N PRO A 40 -26.11 21.02 -11.56
CA PRO A 40 -25.81 21.49 -10.21
C PRO A 40 -25.57 20.36 -9.19
N LYS A 41 -26.23 19.20 -9.36
CA LYS A 41 -26.11 18.06 -8.44
C LYS A 41 -24.71 17.46 -8.51
N ALA A 42 -24.18 17.31 -9.72
CA ALA A 42 -22.80 16.85 -9.91
C ALA A 42 -21.77 17.79 -9.29
N ILE A 43 -22.01 19.11 -9.32
CA ILE A 43 -21.12 20.10 -8.67
C ILE A 43 -21.12 19.92 -7.16
N VAL A 44 -22.29 19.80 -6.53
CA VAL A 44 -22.39 19.56 -5.08
C VAL A 44 -21.68 18.27 -4.69
N ASN A 45 -21.94 17.18 -5.42
CA ASN A 45 -21.23 15.91 -5.20
C ASN A 45 -19.70 16.07 -5.35
N GLY A 46 -19.23 16.73 -6.42
CA GLY A 46 -17.81 17.01 -6.65
C GLY A 46 -17.14 17.77 -5.52
N ILE A 47 -17.79 18.82 -5.02
CA ILE A 47 -17.29 19.60 -3.88
C ILE A 47 -17.25 18.77 -2.61
N ILE A 48 -18.32 18.02 -2.31
CA ILE A 48 -18.36 17.14 -1.14
C ILE A 48 -17.22 16.13 -1.20
N ARG A 49 -17.07 15.43 -2.33
CA ARG A 49 -16.04 14.40 -2.56
C ARG A 49 -14.63 14.94 -2.42
N LYS A 50 -14.33 16.05 -3.09
CA LYS A 50 -13.02 16.71 -3.05
C LYS A 50 -12.60 17.10 -1.63
N HIS A 51 -13.55 17.53 -0.80
CA HIS A 51 -13.33 17.95 0.58
C HIS A 51 -13.71 16.88 1.62
N CYS A 52 -13.87 15.62 1.19
CA CYS A 52 -14.23 14.52 2.09
C CYS A 52 -13.00 13.88 2.73
N TYR A 53 -13.04 13.67 4.04
CA TYR A 53 -12.03 12.93 4.79
C TYR A 53 -12.02 11.45 4.36
N GLY A 54 -10.82 10.89 4.19
CA GLY A 54 -10.64 9.50 3.77
C GLY A 54 -10.83 9.24 2.27
N ILE A 55 -11.19 10.26 1.49
CA ILE A 55 -11.20 10.21 0.02
C ILE A 55 -10.00 11.01 -0.49
N ASP A 56 -9.12 10.32 -1.21
CA ASP A 56 -7.91 10.90 -1.76
C ASP A 56 -7.72 10.51 -3.23
N PHE A 57 -7.39 11.51 -4.04
CA PHE A 57 -7.14 11.43 -5.47
C PHE A 57 -6.34 12.70 -5.86
N PRO A 58 -5.69 12.75 -7.04
CA PRO A 58 -4.73 13.81 -7.35
C PRO A 58 -5.24 15.25 -7.15
N THR A 59 -6.53 15.50 -7.39
CA THR A 59 -7.15 16.82 -7.22
C THR A 59 -7.94 16.97 -5.91
N ALA A 60 -7.90 15.99 -5.01
CA ALA A 60 -8.55 16.09 -3.71
C ALA A 60 -7.99 17.27 -2.90
N SER A 61 -8.86 17.94 -2.14
CA SER A 61 -8.45 19.07 -1.31
C SER A 61 -7.73 18.58 -0.06
N PRO A 62 -6.62 19.22 0.36
CA PRO A 62 -6.00 18.95 1.65
C PRO A 62 -6.89 19.41 2.82
N VAL A 63 -7.72 20.43 2.60
CA VAL A 63 -8.70 20.91 3.59
C VAL A 63 -9.95 20.05 3.52
N LYS A 64 -10.24 19.32 4.59
CA LYS A 64 -11.40 18.43 4.70
C LYS A 64 -12.52 19.07 5.53
N HIS A 65 -13.73 19.03 5.00
CA HIS A 65 -14.93 19.58 5.63
C HIS A 65 -16.00 18.54 5.89
N PHE A 66 -15.95 17.41 5.18
CA PHE A 66 -17.02 16.43 5.16
C PHE A 66 -16.49 15.03 5.50
N LYS A 67 -17.34 14.17 6.03
CA LYS A 67 -17.03 12.76 6.31
C LYS A 67 -18.21 11.89 5.87
N VAL A 68 -17.92 10.71 5.33
CA VAL A 68 -18.95 9.67 5.13
C VAL A 68 -19.22 8.99 6.46
N ILE A 69 -20.48 9.03 6.91
CA ILE A 69 -20.91 8.40 8.17
C ILE A 69 -21.51 7.03 7.93
N ARG A 70 -22.26 6.87 6.82
CA ARG A 70 -22.89 5.61 6.44
C ARG A 70 -23.09 5.53 4.93
N GLN A 71 -23.34 4.34 4.44
CA GLN A 71 -23.73 4.07 3.07
C GLN A 71 -25.00 3.21 3.08
N SER A 72 -25.94 3.55 2.21
CA SER A 72 -27.12 2.72 1.93
C SER A 72 -27.09 2.35 0.45
N GLY A 73 -26.92 1.07 0.15
CA GLY A 73 -26.66 0.61 -1.22
C GLY A 73 -25.38 1.24 -1.78
N HIS A 74 -25.51 2.02 -2.86
CA HIS A 74 -24.41 2.72 -3.52
C HIS A 74 -24.41 4.25 -3.27
N VAL A 75 -25.17 4.71 -2.27
CA VAL A 75 -25.32 6.13 -1.95
C VAL A 75 -24.72 6.43 -0.58
N ASN A 76 -23.89 7.47 -0.51
CA ASN A 76 -23.21 7.86 0.71
C ASN A 76 -23.98 8.95 1.45
N TYR A 77 -23.90 8.92 2.78
CA TYR A 77 -24.44 9.95 3.66
C TYR A 77 -23.32 10.69 4.36
N TYR A 78 -23.38 12.01 4.27
CA TYR A 78 -22.33 12.93 4.66
C TYR A 78 -22.72 13.72 5.89
N SER A 79 -21.73 13.98 6.75
CA SER A 79 -21.80 14.96 7.82
C SER A 79 -20.61 15.91 7.74
N LEU A 80 -20.62 16.95 8.58
CA LEU A 80 -19.42 17.73 8.84
C LEU A 80 -18.32 16.86 9.45
N TYR A 81 -17.09 17.19 9.10
CA TYR A 81 -15.89 16.61 9.69
C TYR A 81 -15.40 17.51 10.83
N GLU A 82 -15.41 16.98 12.05
CA GLU A 82 -14.85 17.62 13.24
C GLU A 82 -13.53 16.93 13.60
N ASN A 83 -12.43 17.70 13.69
CA ASN A 83 -11.09 17.19 14.00
C ASN A 83 -10.98 16.47 15.36
N ASN A 84 -12.00 16.58 16.22
CA ASN A 84 -11.99 16.06 17.60
C ASN A 84 -12.70 14.71 17.78
N MET A 85 -13.23 14.10 16.72
CA MET A 85 -13.81 12.76 16.82
C MET A 85 -12.80 11.69 16.43
N SER A 86 -12.16 11.10 17.44
CA SER A 86 -11.60 9.76 17.35
C SER A 86 -12.73 8.81 16.99
N GLN A 87 -12.76 8.28 15.75
CA GLN A 87 -13.22 6.92 15.47
C GLN A 87 -13.09 6.57 13.99
N ASP A 88 -12.34 5.49 13.79
CA ASP A 88 -12.23 4.66 12.61
C ASP A 88 -13.60 4.47 11.93
N ILE A 89 -13.81 5.11 10.78
CA ILE A 89 -14.88 4.71 9.86
C ILE A 89 -14.27 4.47 8.49
N ASN A 90 -14.47 3.23 8.03
CA ASN A 90 -13.82 2.53 6.94
C ASN A 90 -13.78 3.32 5.60
N VAL A 91 -12.58 3.64 5.13
CA VAL A 91 -12.28 4.10 3.75
C VAL A 91 -12.90 3.17 2.70
N ASN A 92 -13.07 1.88 3.04
CA ASN A 92 -13.72 0.88 2.18
C ASN A 92 -15.21 1.12 1.88
N ILE A 93 -15.91 1.96 2.66
CA ILE A 93 -17.34 2.23 2.44
C ILE A 93 -17.54 3.16 1.23
N ALA A 94 -16.66 4.15 1.03
CA ALA A 94 -16.86 5.16 -0.03
C ALA A 94 -16.57 4.63 -1.45
N SER A 95 -15.74 3.58 -1.58
CA SER A 95 -15.17 3.11 -2.85
C SER A 95 -16.16 2.39 -3.79
N LYS A 96 -17.36 2.04 -3.33
CA LYS A 96 -18.42 1.38 -4.12
C LYS A 96 -19.62 2.27 -4.46
N SER A 97 -19.50 3.58 -4.24
CA SER A 97 -20.61 4.50 -4.45
C SER A 97 -20.83 4.87 -5.92
N ASN A 98 -22.07 5.15 -6.32
CA ASN A 98 -22.38 5.65 -7.67
C ASN A 98 -21.99 7.12 -7.87
N GLU A 99 -21.69 7.78 -6.77
CA GLU A 99 -21.27 9.18 -6.65
C GLU A 99 -19.75 9.36 -6.82
N LEU A 100 -18.99 8.30 -7.16
CA LEU A 100 -17.57 8.42 -7.46
C LEU A 100 -17.32 9.39 -8.62
N LEU A 101 -16.36 10.28 -8.43
CA LEU A 101 -15.87 11.14 -9.49
C LEU A 101 -15.12 10.32 -10.56
N PRO A 102 -15.03 10.82 -11.80
CA PRO A 102 -14.28 10.15 -12.87
C PRO A 102 -12.83 9.82 -12.45
N GLU A 103 -12.14 10.74 -11.77
CA GLU A 103 -10.79 10.52 -11.26
C GLU A 103 -10.74 9.40 -10.21
N GLU A 104 -11.71 9.32 -9.30
CA GLU A 104 -11.81 8.23 -8.33
C GLU A 104 -12.01 6.88 -9.04
N LYS A 105 -12.88 6.83 -10.06
CA LYS A 105 -13.11 5.61 -10.85
C LYS A 105 -11.84 5.17 -11.58
N MET A 106 -11.12 6.10 -12.20
CA MET A 106 -9.85 5.81 -12.88
C MET A 106 -8.80 5.30 -11.89
N LEU A 107 -8.68 5.92 -10.73
CA LEU A 107 -7.75 5.50 -9.69
C LEU A 107 -8.09 4.10 -9.15
N ASN A 108 -9.37 3.83 -8.91
CA ASN A 108 -9.84 2.51 -8.48
C ASN A 108 -9.53 1.44 -9.53
N ALA A 109 -9.84 1.70 -10.80
CA ALA A 109 -9.55 0.78 -11.90
C ALA A 109 -8.04 0.53 -12.06
N TYR A 110 -7.22 1.58 -11.93
CA TYR A 110 -5.76 1.45 -11.93
C TYR A 110 -5.26 0.58 -10.78
N ASN A 111 -5.76 0.81 -9.56
CA ASN A 111 -5.38 0.02 -8.39
C ASN A 111 -5.83 -1.45 -8.51
N GLU A 112 -7.02 -1.70 -9.04
CA GLU A 112 -7.52 -3.05 -9.34
C GLU A 112 -6.60 -3.75 -10.34
N HIS A 113 -6.29 -3.09 -11.46
CA HIS A 113 -5.40 -3.64 -12.47
C HIS A 113 -4.00 -3.94 -11.90
N LYS A 114 -3.44 -3.00 -11.13
CA LYS A 114 -2.17 -3.19 -10.43
C LYS A 114 -2.20 -4.41 -9.51
N ASN A 115 -3.26 -4.55 -8.70
CA ASN A 115 -3.41 -5.68 -7.79
C ASN A 115 -3.53 -7.01 -8.55
N ASN A 116 -4.22 -7.02 -9.69
CA ASN A 116 -4.33 -8.20 -10.55
C ASN A 116 -2.95 -8.61 -11.09
N ILE A 117 -2.15 -7.65 -11.60
CA ILE A 117 -0.76 -7.94 -12.02
C ILE A 117 0.07 -8.48 -10.86
N MET A 118 -0.04 -7.89 -9.67
CA MET A 118 0.69 -8.36 -8.48
C MET A 118 0.29 -9.78 -8.07
N GLN A 119 -0.99 -10.16 -8.19
CA GLN A 119 -1.41 -11.55 -7.95
C GLN A 119 -0.83 -12.50 -9.00
N LEU A 120 -0.93 -12.17 -10.30
CA LEU A 120 -0.38 -13.00 -11.37
C LEU A 120 1.12 -13.24 -11.20
N LEU A 121 1.89 -12.21 -10.83
CA LEU A 121 3.33 -12.35 -10.55
C LEU A 121 3.60 -13.25 -9.35
N LEU A 122 2.80 -13.14 -8.28
CA LEU A 122 2.94 -13.98 -7.11
C LEU A 122 2.62 -15.44 -7.43
N ASP A 123 1.58 -15.68 -8.22
CA ASP A 123 1.17 -17.03 -8.63
C ASP A 123 2.26 -17.68 -9.50
N GLU A 124 2.85 -16.95 -10.46
CA GLU A 124 4.00 -17.43 -11.26
C GLU A 124 5.21 -17.79 -10.38
N ILE A 125 5.53 -16.96 -9.37
CA ILE A 125 6.60 -17.25 -8.40
C ILE A 125 6.25 -18.51 -7.60
N LEU A 126 4.98 -18.69 -7.22
CA LEU A 126 4.52 -19.87 -6.50
C LEU A 126 4.52 -21.13 -7.38
N GLU A 127 4.41 -21.04 -8.70
CA GLU A 127 4.51 -22.19 -9.60
C GLU A 127 5.96 -22.54 -9.97
N SER A 128 6.88 -21.58 -9.81
CA SER A 128 8.31 -21.76 -10.09
C SER A 128 9.05 -22.67 -9.08
N ASN A 129 10.23 -23.15 -9.49
CA ASN A 129 11.13 -23.98 -8.67
C ASN A 129 11.64 -23.18 -7.43
N PRO A 130 11.72 -23.79 -6.22
CA PRO A 130 12.34 -23.16 -5.04
C PRO A 130 13.66 -22.43 -5.31
N ALA A 131 14.58 -23.04 -6.06
CA ALA A 131 15.89 -22.44 -6.36
C ALA A 131 15.78 -21.15 -7.20
N PHE A 132 14.75 -21.06 -8.05
CA PHE A 132 14.47 -19.84 -8.81
C PHE A 132 14.05 -18.70 -7.87
N PHE A 133 13.23 -18.99 -6.86
CA PHE A 133 12.80 -17.97 -5.91
C PHE A 133 13.96 -17.43 -5.06
N GLU A 134 14.87 -18.30 -4.65
CA GLU A 134 16.10 -17.92 -3.94
C GLU A 134 16.95 -16.96 -4.79
N GLN A 135 17.21 -17.32 -6.06
CA GLN A 135 17.92 -16.46 -6.99
C GLN A 135 17.21 -15.12 -7.23
N LEU A 136 15.89 -15.15 -7.43
CA LEU A 136 15.08 -13.96 -7.66
C LEU A 136 15.19 -12.97 -6.49
N VAL A 137 15.19 -13.48 -5.25
CA VAL A 137 15.36 -12.67 -4.04
C VAL A 137 16.74 -12.01 -3.99
N VAL A 138 17.80 -12.78 -4.24
CA VAL A 138 19.18 -12.24 -4.27
C VAL A 138 19.31 -11.15 -5.34
N ASP A 139 18.85 -11.43 -6.56
CA ASP A 139 18.89 -10.48 -7.68
C ASP A 139 18.12 -9.20 -7.39
N LEU A 140 16.95 -9.33 -6.73
CA LEU A 140 16.14 -8.19 -6.35
C LEU A 140 16.92 -7.26 -5.43
N LEU A 141 17.50 -7.78 -4.34
CA LEU A 141 18.22 -6.94 -3.36
C LEU A 141 19.49 -6.33 -3.96
N VAL A 142 20.21 -7.05 -4.82
CA VAL A 142 21.35 -6.50 -5.56
C VAL A 142 20.89 -5.34 -6.46
N LYS A 143 19.80 -5.50 -7.21
CA LYS A 143 19.21 -4.43 -8.04
C LYS A 143 18.71 -3.24 -7.21
N MET A 144 18.31 -3.46 -5.96
CA MET A 144 17.95 -2.39 -5.02
C MET A 144 19.15 -1.60 -4.52
N GLY A 145 20.38 -2.10 -4.72
CA GLY A 145 21.63 -1.45 -4.32
C GLY A 145 22.19 -1.90 -2.98
N TYR A 146 21.81 -3.08 -2.46
CA TYR A 146 22.35 -3.60 -1.20
C TYR A 146 23.73 -4.26 -1.30
N GLY A 147 24.25 -4.46 -2.51
CA GLY A 147 25.60 -4.99 -2.75
C GLY A 147 26.57 -3.91 -3.25
N TYR A 148 27.87 -4.17 -3.15
CA TYR A 148 28.90 -3.26 -3.68
C TYR A 148 28.88 -3.16 -5.22
N ASP A 149 28.39 -4.21 -5.90
CA ASP A 149 28.19 -4.29 -7.33
C ASP A 149 27.14 -5.36 -7.72
N LYS A 150 27.00 -5.63 -9.02
CA LYS A 150 26.03 -6.60 -9.55
C LYS A 150 26.38 -8.06 -9.26
N THR A 151 27.61 -8.35 -8.85
CA THR A 151 28.12 -9.71 -8.56
C THR A 151 28.20 -10.00 -7.06
N SER A 152 27.74 -9.06 -6.24
CA SER A 152 27.86 -9.11 -4.79
C SER A 152 26.94 -10.13 -4.11
N GLY A 153 25.89 -10.57 -4.82
CA GLY A 153 24.91 -11.54 -4.36
C GLY A 153 25.27 -12.97 -4.78
N ILE A 154 25.23 -13.89 -3.83
CA ILE A 154 25.52 -15.31 -4.02
C ILE A 154 24.34 -16.10 -3.47
N VAL A 155 23.82 -17.05 -4.26
CA VAL A 155 22.83 -18.04 -3.80
C VAL A 155 23.57 -19.21 -3.16
N VAL A 156 23.09 -19.63 -1.99
CA VAL A 156 23.71 -20.66 -1.15
C VAL A 156 22.63 -21.73 -0.91
N GLY A 157 22.43 -22.60 -1.90
CA GLY A 157 21.27 -23.51 -1.95
C GLY A 157 21.48 -24.90 -1.33
N SER A 158 22.38 -25.06 -0.35
CA SER A 158 22.68 -26.40 0.19
C SER A 158 21.76 -26.78 1.37
N PRO A 159 21.23 -28.02 1.43
CA PRO A 159 20.35 -28.49 2.50
C PRO A 159 20.92 -28.39 3.93
N ASN A 160 22.24 -28.25 4.08
CA ASN A 160 22.94 -28.24 5.38
C ASN A 160 23.30 -26.83 5.89
N ASP A 161 22.94 -25.75 5.18
CA ASP A 161 23.38 -24.38 5.52
C ASP A 161 22.51 -23.69 6.58
N GLY A 162 21.72 -24.46 7.35
CA GLY A 162 20.97 -23.97 8.50
C GLY A 162 19.85 -22.96 8.16
N GLY A 163 19.54 -22.76 6.87
CA GLY A 163 18.55 -21.78 6.41
C GLY A 163 19.13 -20.49 5.82
N ILE A 164 20.40 -20.46 5.40
CA ILE A 164 20.91 -19.34 4.61
C ILE A 164 20.78 -19.70 3.13
N ASP A 165 19.87 -19.03 2.41
CA ASP A 165 19.64 -19.27 0.99
C ASP A 165 20.44 -18.29 0.10
N GLY A 166 20.94 -17.19 0.68
CA GLY A 166 21.74 -16.22 -0.05
C GLY A 166 22.57 -15.31 0.84
N ILE A 167 23.62 -14.77 0.25
CA ILE A 167 24.56 -13.85 0.90
C ILE A 167 24.78 -12.66 -0.03
N ILE A 168 24.65 -11.45 0.52
CA ILE A 168 25.05 -10.21 -0.17
C ILE A 168 26.24 -9.61 0.55
N ASN A 169 27.33 -9.39 -0.18
CA ASN A 169 28.48 -8.63 0.30
C ASN A 169 28.24 -7.13 0.08
N GLU A 170 28.26 -6.35 1.16
CA GLU A 170 28.05 -4.89 1.11
C GLU A 170 29.31 -4.16 0.63
N ASP A 171 30.48 -4.79 0.74
CA ASP A 171 31.77 -4.25 0.34
C ASP A 171 32.67 -5.31 -0.31
N LYS A 172 33.69 -4.84 -1.04
CA LYS A 172 34.64 -5.69 -1.77
C LYS A 172 35.56 -6.53 -0.87
N LEU A 173 35.77 -6.10 0.37
CA LEU A 173 36.63 -6.79 1.34
C LEU A 173 35.85 -7.89 2.09
N GLY A 174 34.51 -7.91 1.98
CA GLY A 174 33.63 -8.90 2.59
C GLY A 174 33.42 -8.71 4.09
N LEU A 175 33.61 -7.48 4.59
CA LEU A 175 33.46 -7.15 6.02
C LEU A 175 31.97 -7.02 6.42
N GLY A 176 31.16 -6.45 5.54
CA GLY A 176 29.71 -6.35 5.65
C GLY A 176 29.02 -7.42 4.84
N LYS A 177 28.21 -8.24 5.51
CA LYS A 177 27.38 -9.28 4.88
C LYS A 177 25.94 -9.13 5.32
N ILE A 178 25.03 -9.36 4.38
CA ILE A 178 23.60 -9.53 4.62
C ILE A 178 23.24 -10.95 4.26
N TYR A 179 22.71 -11.69 5.23
CA TYR A 179 22.23 -13.05 5.01
C TYR A 179 20.76 -13.04 4.63
N LEU A 180 20.38 -13.96 3.75
CA LEU A 180 19.04 -14.04 3.18
C LEU A 180 18.46 -15.42 3.41
N GLN A 181 17.18 -15.46 3.75
CA GLN A 181 16.34 -16.65 3.63
C GLN A 181 15.11 -16.28 2.81
N ALA A 182 14.77 -17.12 1.84
CA ALA A 182 13.62 -17.02 0.96
C ALA A 182 12.72 -18.25 1.09
N LYS A 183 11.57 -18.11 1.78
CA LYS A 183 10.57 -19.19 1.91
C LYS A 183 9.40 -19.00 0.95
N ARG A 184 9.33 -19.86 -0.06
CA ARG A 184 8.19 -19.98 -0.98
C ARG A 184 7.08 -20.84 -0.35
N TYR A 185 6.20 -20.21 0.41
CA TYR A 185 5.05 -20.86 1.06
C TYR A 185 3.73 -20.42 0.45
N SER A 186 2.75 -21.34 0.46
CA SER A 186 1.36 -21.01 0.11
C SER A 186 0.77 -20.02 1.12
N LYS A 187 -0.30 -19.33 0.72
CA LYS A 187 -0.96 -18.29 1.55
C LYS A 187 -1.45 -18.80 2.91
N ASP A 188 -1.70 -20.11 3.02
CA ASP A 188 -2.20 -20.76 4.24
C ASP A 188 -1.07 -21.19 5.18
N ASN A 189 0.17 -21.22 4.71
CA ASN A 189 1.33 -21.58 5.52
C ASN A 189 2.10 -20.33 5.93
N THR A 190 1.87 -19.86 7.15
CA THR A 190 2.52 -18.66 7.70
C THR A 190 3.84 -18.98 8.38
N VAL A 191 4.81 -18.09 8.26
CA VAL A 191 6.12 -18.24 8.92
C VAL A 191 6.00 -17.92 10.41
N GLY A 192 6.41 -18.88 11.24
CA GLY A 192 6.40 -18.81 12.69
C GLY A 192 7.70 -18.30 13.29
N ARG A 193 7.69 -18.18 14.62
CA ARG A 193 8.89 -17.89 15.40
C ARG A 193 9.99 -18.97 15.24
N PRO A 194 9.70 -20.29 15.20
CA PRO A 194 10.73 -21.31 15.08
C PRO A 194 11.63 -21.12 13.85
N GLU A 195 11.05 -20.80 12.70
CA GLU A 195 11.78 -20.57 11.46
C GLU A 195 12.70 -19.35 11.55
N LEU A 196 12.21 -18.25 12.13
CA LEU A 196 13.02 -17.07 12.36
C LEU A 196 14.16 -17.36 13.34
N GLN A 197 13.91 -18.14 14.40
CA GLN A 197 14.93 -18.51 15.37
C GLN A 197 16.02 -19.39 14.75
N MET A 198 15.65 -20.35 13.89
CA MET A 198 16.62 -21.15 13.14
C MET A 198 17.49 -20.27 12.25
N PHE A 199 16.88 -19.34 11.51
CA PHE A 199 17.60 -18.39 10.67
C PHE A 199 18.57 -17.51 11.48
N VAL A 200 18.13 -16.95 12.62
CA VAL A 200 18.99 -16.19 13.53
C VAL A 200 20.19 -17.03 14.00
N GLY A 201 19.97 -18.30 14.31
CA GLY A 201 21.04 -19.23 14.67
C GLY A 201 22.05 -19.43 13.54
N ALA A 202 21.58 -19.61 12.31
CA ALA A 202 22.42 -19.81 11.14
C ALA A 202 23.23 -18.56 10.74
N MET A 203 22.78 -17.37 11.13
CA MET A 203 23.53 -16.13 10.91
C MET A 203 24.85 -16.05 11.69
N GLN A 204 25.06 -16.88 12.72
CA GLN A 204 26.28 -16.93 13.52
C GLN A 204 26.80 -15.52 13.92
N ASN A 205 27.92 -15.07 13.34
CA ASN A 205 28.52 -13.76 13.64
C ASN A 205 27.98 -12.62 12.77
N VAL A 206 27.23 -12.91 11.70
CA VAL A 206 26.66 -11.89 10.80
C VAL A 206 25.47 -11.21 11.47
N GLN A 207 25.46 -9.89 11.48
CA GLN A 207 24.46 -9.11 12.23
C GLN A 207 23.22 -8.73 11.41
N LYS A 208 23.32 -8.68 10.08
CA LYS A 208 22.25 -8.22 9.19
C LYS A 208 21.63 -9.41 8.46
N GLY A 209 20.30 -9.49 8.50
CA GLY A 209 19.57 -10.53 7.80
C GLY A 209 18.25 -10.04 7.22
N VAL A 210 17.85 -10.61 6.09
CA VAL A 210 16.54 -10.38 5.49
C VAL A 210 15.85 -11.72 5.31
N PHE A 211 14.67 -11.84 5.89
CA PHE A 211 13.81 -13.01 5.73
C PHE A 211 12.65 -12.65 4.82
N ILE A 212 12.54 -13.34 3.70
CA ILE A 212 11.51 -13.10 2.68
C ILE A 212 10.62 -14.32 2.58
N THR A 213 9.31 -14.10 2.51
CA THR A 213 8.36 -15.16 2.20
C THR A 213 7.28 -14.69 1.24
N THR A 214 6.76 -15.60 0.42
CA THR A 214 5.55 -15.37 -0.40
C THR A 214 4.26 -15.37 0.44
N SER A 215 4.33 -15.79 1.70
CA SER A 215 3.21 -15.85 2.63
C SER A 215 3.25 -14.68 3.63
N LYS A 216 2.79 -14.90 4.87
CA LYS A 216 2.76 -13.93 5.97
C LYS A 216 3.56 -14.43 7.17
N PHE A 217 3.96 -13.50 8.03
CA PHE A 217 4.51 -13.80 9.35
C PHE A 217 3.42 -13.79 10.40
N THR A 218 3.53 -14.69 11.37
CA THR A 218 2.66 -14.64 12.56
C THR A 218 3.03 -13.43 13.44
N LYS A 219 2.08 -12.95 14.25
CA LYS A 219 2.33 -11.85 15.19
C LYS A 219 3.50 -12.16 16.13
N GLN A 220 3.59 -13.40 16.60
CA GLN A 220 4.67 -13.87 17.47
C GLN A 220 6.04 -13.86 16.78
N ALA A 221 6.08 -14.14 15.47
CA ALA A 221 7.30 -14.05 14.66
C ALA A 221 7.81 -12.59 14.58
N ILE A 222 6.90 -11.65 14.32
CA ILE A 222 7.21 -10.21 14.24
C ILE A 222 7.72 -9.72 15.61
N GLU A 223 6.98 -10.00 16.69
CA GLU A 223 7.38 -9.62 18.05
C GLU A 223 8.74 -10.23 18.47
N TYR A 224 9.07 -11.43 17.98
CA TYR A 224 10.36 -12.06 18.24
C TYR A 224 11.51 -11.30 17.59
N VAL A 225 11.33 -10.82 16.35
CA VAL A 225 12.31 -10.01 15.62
C VAL A 225 12.49 -8.64 16.27
N ASP A 226 11.39 -7.98 16.64
CA ASP A 226 11.43 -6.66 17.28
C ASP A 226 12.17 -6.66 18.62
N LYS A 227 12.22 -7.82 19.30
CA LYS A 227 12.94 -8.02 20.57
C LYS A 227 14.42 -8.39 20.39
N GLN A 228 14.89 -8.65 19.17
CA GLN A 228 16.31 -8.96 18.95
C GLN A 228 17.18 -7.72 19.14
N GLN A 229 18.12 -7.79 20.09
CA GLN A 229 19.00 -6.64 20.40
C GLN A 229 20.29 -6.63 19.58
N GLN A 230 20.82 -7.80 19.21
CA GLN A 230 22.13 -7.93 18.56
C GLN A 230 22.06 -8.16 17.05
N LYS A 231 20.88 -8.54 16.52
CA LYS A 231 20.66 -8.85 15.11
C LYS A 231 19.68 -7.86 14.51
N ASN A 232 20.03 -7.30 13.36
CA ASN A 232 19.14 -6.45 12.57
C ASN A 232 18.48 -7.31 11.49
N LEU A 233 17.24 -7.70 11.76
CA LEU A 233 16.43 -8.54 10.87
C LEU A 233 15.34 -7.71 10.21
N LYS A 234 15.18 -7.90 8.90
CA LYS A 234 14.05 -7.35 8.15
C LYS A 234 13.19 -8.47 7.58
N LEU A 235 11.88 -8.36 7.84
CA LEU A 235 10.88 -9.29 7.37
C LEU A 235 10.18 -8.70 6.15
N ILE A 236 10.10 -9.48 5.06
CA ILE A 236 9.41 -9.09 3.83
C ILE A 236 8.36 -10.16 3.52
N ASP A 237 7.08 -9.79 3.64
CA ASP A 237 5.96 -10.68 3.32
C ASP A 237 5.56 -10.60 1.84
N GLY A 238 4.80 -11.58 1.35
CA GLY A 238 4.54 -11.71 -0.08
C GLY A 238 3.57 -10.65 -0.63
N LYS A 239 2.49 -10.40 0.10
CA LYS A 239 1.36 -9.61 -0.41
C LYS A 239 1.60 -8.10 -0.36
N ILE A 240 2.25 -7.59 0.69
CA ILE A 240 2.44 -6.15 0.89
C ILE A 240 3.90 -5.76 0.66
N GLY A 241 4.86 -6.52 1.19
CA GLY A 241 6.28 -6.22 1.08
C GLY A 241 6.86 -6.52 -0.30
N LEU A 242 6.90 -7.79 -0.67
CA LEU A 242 7.62 -8.27 -1.86
C LEU A 242 7.02 -7.71 -3.15
N MET A 243 5.70 -7.78 -3.32
CA MET A 243 5.06 -7.24 -4.52
C MET A 243 5.13 -5.72 -4.62
N SER A 244 5.12 -5.00 -3.49
CA SER A 244 5.34 -3.53 -3.49
C SER A 244 6.76 -3.19 -3.91
N ILE A 245 7.75 -3.96 -3.45
CA ILE A 245 9.15 -3.83 -3.86
C ILE A 245 9.30 -4.08 -5.36
N PHE A 246 8.72 -5.17 -5.89
CA PHE A 246 8.74 -5.44 -7.33
C PHE A 246 8.09 -4.33 -8.15
N TRP A 247 6.93 -3.82 -7.71
CA TRP A 247 6.24 -2.73 -8.37
C TRP A 247 7.10 -1.45 -8.39
N THR A 248 7.68 -1.08 -7.24
CA THR A 248 8.51 0.12 -7.10
C THR A 248 9.77 0.03 -7.96
N GLN A 249 10.38 -1.15 -8.05
CA GLN A 249 11.58 -1.34 -8.88
C GLN A 249 11.28 -1.33 -10.37
N LYS A 250 10.11 -1.82 -10.83
CA LYS A 250 9.65 -1.61 -12.21
C LYS A 250 9.39 -0.13 -12.52
N VAL A 251 8.80 0.62 -11.58
CA VAL A 251 8.60 2.08 -11.74
C VAL A 251 9.94 2.81 -11.84
N LYS A 252 10.95 2.42 -11.05
CA LYS A 252 12.30 2.99 -11.15
C LYS A 252 12.96 2.72 -12.50
N LEU A 253 12.79 1.52 -13.08
CA LEU A 253 13.30 1.21 -14.41
C LEU A 253 12.62 2.04 -15.51
N PHE A 254 11.30 2.27 -15.38
CA PHE A 254 10.56 3.15 -16.31
C PHE A 254 10.97 4.61 -16.18
N TYR A 255 11.15 5.12 -14.95
CA TYR A 255 11.67 6.47 -14.70
C TYR A 255 13.13 6.64 -15.14
N ALA A 256 13.98 5.64 -14.95
CA ALA A 256 15.36 5.66 -15.41
C ALA A 256 15.43 5.68 -16.95
N ALA A 257 14.56 4.95 -17.63
CA ALA A 257 14.43 5.01 -19.09
C ALA A 257 13.90 6.37 -19.59
N LEU A 258 12.99 7.00 -18.83
CA LEU A 258 12.43 8.33 -19.15
C LEU A 258 13.44 9.47 -18.94
N LEU A 259 14.28 9.38 -17.90
CA LEU A 259 15.38 10.33 -17.65
C LEU A 259 16.51 10.17 -18.66
N ALA A 260 16.82 8.94 -19.09
CA ALA A 260 17.81 8.67 -20.13
C ALA A 260 17.39 9.27 -21.50
N ASN A 261 16.09 9.30 -21.81
CA ASN A 261 15.58 9.85 -23.08
C ASN A 261 15.39 11.38 -23.09
N ASN A 262 15.43 12.05 -21.94
CA ASN A 262 15.36 13.52 -21.84
C ASN A 262 16.74 14.20 -21.66
N SER A 263 17.82 13.43 -21.88
CA SER A 263 19.21 13.89 -21.76
C SER A 263 19.87 14.14 -23.14
N HIS A 264 19.08 14.23 -24.21
CA HIS A 264 19.52 14.48 -25.58
C HIS A 264 18.82 15.69 -26.19
#